data_AF-A0A954NCW8-F1
#
_entry.id   AF-A0A954NCW8-F1
#
_cell.length_a   1.000
_cell.length_b   1.000
_cell.length_c   1.000
_cell.angle_alpha   90.00
_cell.angle_beta   90.00
_cell.angle_gamma   90.00
#
_symmetry.space_group_name_H-M   'P 1'
#
loop_
_entity.id
_entity.type
_entity.pdbx_description
1 polymer ?
#
loop_
_entity_poly.entity_id
_entity_poly.type
_entity_poly.pdbx_seq_one_letter_code
_entity_poly.pdbx_strand_id
1 'polypeptide(L)'
;MATSCAPARAGDSDVQPAHVDVYRSGDDGYDTYRIPAIETAPDGTLLAFAEARKLNGADPGFEGNDIDLVMKRSSDGGRTWSAMQVIDDPGEQWSACNPATLVDRSNGRVWLFNCRTKPGRSSLTARAGTRDAQNWARYSADGGATWSEPIDLTDVARDVANWGGSFYGPGGGIQTRSGRLIVPLARTTGQRDADG
;
A
#
# COMPACT_ATOMS: atom_id res chain seq x y z
N MET A 1 -18.04 26.66 29.30
CA MET A 1 -19.31 26.19 28.70
C MET A 1 -19.01 24.88 28.00
N ALA A 2 -19.56 23.78 28.48
CA ALA A 2 -19.36 22.46 27.89
C ALA A 2 -20.36 22.27 26.74
N THR A 3 -19.86 22.13 25.52
CA THR A 3 -20.69 21.83 24.36
C THR A 3 -21.11 20.36 24.45
N SER A 4 -22.37 20.14 24.82
CA SER A 4 -23.04 18.84 24.78
C SER A 4 -23.09 18.35 23.33
N CYS A 5 -22.61 17.13 23.06
CA CYS A 5 -22.91 16.44 21.82
C CYS A 5 -24.41 16.17 21.76
N ALA A 6 -25.10 16.75 20.78
CA ALA A 6 -26.49 16.41 20.51
C ALA A 6 -26.59 14.93 20.08
N PRO A 7 -27.63 14.19 20.52
CA PRO A 7 -27.86 12.84 20.02
C PRO A 7 -28.20 12.89 18.53
N ALA A 8 -27.72 11.90 17.79
CA ALA A 8 -28.05 11.73 16.37
C ALA A 8 -29.58 11.67 16.20
N ARG A 9 -30.11 12.43 15.23
CA ARG A 9 -31.53 12.40 14.89
C ARG A 9 -31.90 11.02 14.35
N ALA A 10 -32.94 10.42 14.93
CA ALA A 10 -33.62 9.26 14.38
C ALA A 10 -34.16 9.61 12.98
N GLY A 11 -33.57 8.97 11.97
CA GLY A 11 -33.88 9.18 10.55
C GLY A 11 -32.94 8.46 9.58
N ASP A 12 -31.95 7.70 10.07
CA ASP A 12 -31.17 6.83 9.19
C ASP A 12 -32.03 5.65 8.76
N SER A 13 -32.43 5.68 7.49
CA SER A 13 -32.86 4.51 6.75
C SER A 13 -31.92 3.33 7.04
N ASP A 14 -32.52 2.15 7.15
CA ASP A 14 -31.90 0.86 7.42
C ASP A 14 -30.90 0.46 6.30
N VAL A 15 -29.78 1.20 6.18
CA VAL A 15 -28.71 0.92 5.22
C VAL A 15 -28.01 -0.34 5.68
N GLN A 16 -28.47 -1.46 5.15
CA GLN A 16 -27.83 -2.75 5.38
C GLN A 16 -26.42 -2.73 4.77
N PRO A 17 -25.39 -3.21 5.50
CA PRO A 17 -24.07 -3.39 4.93
C PRO A 17 -24.14 -4.26 3.67
N ALA A 18 -23.62 -3.75 2.55
CA ALA A 18 -23.49 -4.50 1.31
C ALA A 18 -22.06 -5.03 1.16
N HIS A 19 -21.94 -6.25 0.65
CA HIS A 19 -20.65 -6.86 0.31
C HIS A 19 -20.40 -6.74 -1.19
N VAL A 20 -19.19 -6.31 -1.56
CA VAL A 20 -18.72 -6.23 -2.95
C VAL A 20 -17.30 -6.79 -3.01
N ASP A 21 -17.08 -7.76 -3.89
CA ASP A 21 -15.72 -8.21 -4.20
C ASP A 21 -15.04 -7.15 -5.08
N VAL A 22 -14.03 -6.47 -4.55
CA VAL A 22 -13.24 -5.49 -5.32
C VAL A 22 -12.22 -6.20 -6.22
N TYR A 23 -11.59 -7.23 -5.66
CA TYR A 23 -10.63 -8.10 -6.33
C TYR A 23 -11.04 -9.55 -6.12
N ARG A 24 -10.97 -10.36 -7.18
CA ARG A 24 -11.22 -11.80 -7.14
C ARG A 24 -10.03 -12.53 -7.76
N SER A 25 -9.58 -13.59 -7.12
CA SER A 25 -8.54 -14.47 -7.67
C SER A 25 -8.91 -14.95 -9.07
N GLY A 26 -7.94 -14.91 -9.99
CA GLY A 26 -8.12 -15.30 -11.39
C GLY A 26 -8.61 -14.17 -12.31
N ASP A 27 -9.09 -13.05 -11.77
CA ASP A 27 -9.47 -11.88 -12.58
C ASP A 27 -8.21 -11.11 -13.05
N ASP A 28 -8.39 -10.32 -14.12
CA ASP A 28 -7.40 -9.37 -14.67
C ASP A 28 -6.00 -9.98 -14.95
N GLY A 29 -5.88 -11.30 -15.05
CA GLY A 29 -4.63 -12.02 -15.33
C GLY A 29 -3.77 -12.36 -14.12
N TYR A 30 -4.29 -12.23 -12.89
CA TYR A 30 -3.56 -12.53 -11.66
C TYR A 30 -4.17 -13.70 -10.90
N ASP A 31 -3.32 -14.62 -10.42
CA ASP A 31 -3.74 -15.75 -9.60
C ASP A 31 -4.42 -15.30 -8.30
N THR A 32 -3.77 -14.39 -7.55
CA THR A 32 -4.18 -14.05 -6.19
C THR A 32 -4.00 -12.57 -5.88
N TYR A 33 -4.95 -11.99 -5.16
CA TYR A 33 -4.83 -10.64 -4.58
C TYR A 33 -4.66 -10.70 -3.08
N ARG A 34 -3.67 -9.99 -2.53
CA ARG A 34 -3.40 -9.94 -1.08
C ARG A 34 -3.00 -8.55 -0.60
N ILE A 35 -2.92 -8.43 0.73
CA ILE A 35 -2.43 -7.26 1.44
C ILE A 35 -3.20 -5.99 1.06
N PRO A 36 -4.48 -5.89 1.47
CA PRO A 36 -5.31 -4.76 1.10
C PRO A 36 -4.87 -3.48 1.84
N ALA A 37 -4.91 -2.36 1.12
CA ALA A 37 -4.98 -1.02 1.71
C ALA A 37 -6.18 -0.30 1.11
N ILE A 38 -6.88 0.51 1.90
CA ILE A 38 -8.00 1.31 1.43
C ILE A 38 -7.90 2.71 2.01
N GLU A 39 -8.17 3.71 1.18
CA GLU A 39 -8.13 5.12 1.57
C GLU A 39 -9.31 5.89 0.97
N THR A 40 -9.80 6.87 1.71
CA THR A 40 -10.83 7.78 1.22
C THR A 40 -10.17 9.10 0.83
N ALA A 41 -10.14 9.41 -0.46
CA ALA A 41 -9.66 10.68 -0.97
C ALA A 41 -10.53 11.85 -0.46
N PRO A 42 -10.04 13.10 -0.48
CA PRO A 42 -10.79 14.25 0.05
C PRO A 42 -12.14 14.51 -0.61
N ASP A 43 -12.32 14.08 -1.87
CA ASP A 43 -13.57 14.18 -2.61
C ASP A 43 -14.58 13.07 -2.28
N GLY A 44 -14.24 12.15 -1.38
CA GLY A 44 -15.04 10.99 -0.99
C GLY A 44 -14.81 9.75 -1.84
N THR A 45 -13.94 9.80 -2.87
CA THR A 45 -13.57 8.63 -3.66
C THR A 45 -12.85 7.60 -2.79
N LEU A 46 -13.27 6.33 -2.87
CA LEU A 46 -12.56 5.22 -2.24
C LEU A 46 -11.50 4.68 -3.19
N LEU A 47 -10.30 4.44 -2.66
CA LEU A 47 -9.16 3.87 -3.38
C LEU A 47 -8.79 2.54 -2.70
N ALA A 48 -8.97 1.42 -3.40
CA ALA A 48 -8.63 0.10 -2.88
C ALA A 48 -7.40 -0.44 -3.60
N PHE A 49 -6.34 -0.68 -2.84
CA PHE A 49 -5.06 -1.21 -3.31
C PHE A 49 -4.89 -2.67 -2.90
N ALA A 50 -4.16 -3.42 -3.71
CA ALA A 50 -3.76 -4.78 -3.39
C ALA A 50 -2.43 -5.12 -4.05
N GLU A 51 -1.73 -6.08 -3.47
CA GLU A 51 -0.75 -6.88 -4.21
C GLU A 51 -1.50 -7.77 -5.20
N ALA A 52 -1.22 -7.62 -6.49
CA ALA A 52 -1.67 -8.51 -7.54
C ALA A 52 -0.56 -9.53 -7.80
N ARG A 53 -0.70 -10.71 -7.22
CA ARG A 53 0.29 -11.80 -7.29
C ARG A 53 -0.03 -12.65 -8.51
N LYS A 54 0.83 -12.55 -9.53
CA LYS A 54 0.51 -13.03 -10.88
C LYS A 54 0.45 -14.54 -10.99
N LEU A 55 1.38 -15.24 -10.35
CA LEU A 55 1.59 -16.67 -10.58
C LEU A 55 1.10 -17.57 -9.45
N ASN A 56 1.07 -17.07 -8.21
CA ASN A 56 0.66 -17.83 -7.03
C ASN A 56 0.41 -16.89 -5.82
N GLY A 57 -0.13 -17.43 -4.73
CA GLY A 57 -0.37 -16.70 -3.49
C GLY A 57 0.82 -16.52 -2.53
N ALA A 58 2.05 -16.85 -2.90
CA ALA A 58 3.22 -16.79 -2.01
C ALA A 58 3.67 -15.36 -1.71
N ASP A 59 4.24 -15.13 -0.52
CA ASP A 59 4.80 -13.83 -0.13
C ASP A 59 6.04 -13.48 -0.96
N PRO A 60 6.48 -12.21 -1.03
CA PRO A 60 7.67 -11.83 -1.79
C PRO A 60 8.91 -12.65 -1.43
N GLY A 61 9.73 -12.98 -2.43
CA GLY A 61 11.03 -13.64 -2.27
C GLY A 61 11.02 -15.16 -2.34
N PHE A 62 9.86 -15.80 -2.50
CA PHE A 62 9.75 -17.22 -2.87
C PHE A 62 9.90 -17.41 -4.38
N GLU A 63 10.05 -18.65 -4.81
CA GLU A 63 10.16 -18.99 -6.23
C GLU A 63 8.84 -18.68 -6.97
N GLY A 64 8.95 -18.08 -8.16
CA GLY A 64 7.79 -17.72 -8.97
C GLY A 64 7.00 -16.52 -8.44
N ASN A 65 7.58 -15.67 -7.58
CA ASN A 65 6.97 -14.38 -7.26
C ASN A 65 7.12 -13.41 -8.42
N ASP A 66 6.00 -12.90 -8.93
CA ASP A 66 5.91 -11.73 -9.81
C ASP A 66 4.68 -10.95 -9.28
N ILE A 67 4.93 -9.85 -8.58
CA ILE A 67 3.89 -9.13 -7.81
C ILE A 67 3.88 -7.67 -8.23
N ASP A 68 2.71 -7.25 -8.74
CA ASP A 68 2.42 -5.86 -9.04
C ASP A 68 1.62 -5.22 -7.89
N LEU A 69 1.71 -3.90 -7.79
CA LEU A 69 0.80 -3.13 -6.95
C LEU A 69 -0.31 -2.53 -7.80
N VAL A 70 -1.56 -2.82 -7.45
CA VAL A 70 -2.74 -2.41 -8.21
C VAL A 70 -3.70 -1.58 -7.39
N MET A 71 -4.59 -0.86 -8.07
CA MET A 71 -5.64 -0.04 -7.48
C MET A 71 -6.95 -0.10 -8.29
N LYS A 72 -8.09 -0.08 -7.61
CA LYS A 72 -9.43 0.22 -8.15
C LYS A 72 -10.03 1.40 -7.38
N ARG A 73 -10.86 2.21 -8.06
CA ARG A 73 -11.50 3.41 -7.51
C ARG A 73 -13.01 3.26 -7.45
N SER A 74 -13.64 3.85 -6.44
CA SER A 74 -15.11 3.97 -6.37
C SER A 74 -15.52 5.40 -6.01
N SER A 75 -16.43 5.97 -6.80
CA SER A 75 -17.01 7.30 -6.58
C SER A 75 -18.45 7.24 -6.05
N ASP A 76 -18.96 6.05 -5.73
CA ASP A 76 -20.34 5.81 -5.30
C ASP A 76 -20.42 5.09 -3.94
N GLY A 77 -19.41 5.26 -3.10
CA GLY A 77 -19.35 4.69 -1.75
C GLY A 77 -19.07 3.19 -1.73
N GLY A 78 -18.38 2.67 -2.74
CA GLY A 78 -17.95 1.27 -2.82
C GLY A 78 -18.94 0.32 -3.49
N ARG A 79 -20.02 0.85 -4.10
CA ARG A 79 -21.04 0.02 -4.78
C ARG A 79 -20.52 -0.49 -6.11
N THR A 80 -19.82 0.35 -6.86
CA THR A 80 -19.13 -0.02 -8.10
C THR A 80 -17.68 0.43 -8.05
N TRP A 81 -16.83 -0.29 -8.79
CA TRP A 81 -15.39 -0.07 -8.84
C TRP A 81 -14.92 0.06 -10.28
N SER A 82 -13.93 0.93 -10.51
CA SER A 82 -13.31 1.13 -11.80
C SER A 82 -12.62 -0.15 -12.30
N ALA A 83 -12.24 -0.15 -13.58
CA ALA A 83 -11.22 -1.08 -14.06
C ALA A 83 -9.94 -0.96 -13.20
N MET A 84 -9.21 -2.06 -13.11
CA MET A 84 -7.95 -2.12 -12.37
C MET A 84 -6.88 -1.25 -13.03
N GLN A 85 -6.13 -0.53 -12.20
CA GLN A 85 -4.94 0.21 -12.62
C GLN A 85 -3.72 -0.44 -11.97
N VAL A 86 -2.68 -0.69 -12.77
CA VAL A 86 -1.35 -1.08 -12.25
C VAL A 86 -0.62 0.20 -11.84
N ILE A 87 -0.33 0.33 -10.56
CA ILE A 87 0.37 1.49 -9.98
C ILE A 87 1.88 1.27 -9.97
N ASP A 88 2.31 0.04 -9.75
CA ASP A 88 3.72 -0.32 -9.70
C ASP A 88 3.95 -1.72 -10.26
N ASP A 89 4.68 -1.80 -11.38
CA ASP A 89 5.22 -3.02 -11.97
C ASP A 89 6.76 -2.87 -11.98
N PRO A 90 7.46 -3.55 -11.05
CA PRO A 90 8.91 -3.46 -10.94
C PRO A 90 9.67 -4.36 -11.94
N GLY A 91 8.95 -5.11 -12.80
CA GLY A 91 9.49 -6.03 -13.79
C GLY A 91 9.53 -7.49 -13.33
N GLU A 92 9.88 -8.38 -14.26
CA GLU A 92 9.79 -9.82 -14.06
C GLU A 92 10.46 -10.30 -12.77
N GLN A 93 9.71 -11.11 -12.03
CA GLN A 93 10.10 -11.75 -10.78
C GLN A 93 10.37 -10.80 -9.60
N TRP A 94 10.20 -9.49 -9.78
CA TRP A 94 10.22 -8.55 -8.68
C TRP A 94 8.90 -8.58 -7.93
N SER A 95 8.87 -7.92 -6.78
CA SER A 95 7.63 -7.75 -6.03
C SER A 95 7.46 -6.32 -5.58
N ALA A 96 6.37 -5.67 -6.00
CA ALA A 96 5.84 -4.45 -5.41
C ALA A 96 4.80 -4.83 -4.35
N CYS A 97 5.07 -4.56 -3.09
CA CYS A 97 4.33 -5.16 -1.97
C CYS A 97 4.09 -4.19 -0.81
N ASN A 98 3.29 -4.65 0.17
CA ASN A 98 2.97 -3.93 1.41
C ASN A 98 2.49 -2.48 1.19
N PRO A 99 1.38 -2.25 0.45
CA PRO A 99 0.83 -0.91 0.32
C PRO A 99 0.45 -0.35 1.70
N ALA A 100 0.80 0.92 1.91
CA ALA A 100 0.32 1.72 3.01
C ALA A 100 -0.11 3.09 2.50
N THR A 101 -1.31 3.55 2.89
CA THR A 101 -1.88 4.81 2.41
C THR A 101 -1.98 5.85 3.51
N LEU A 102 -2.03 7.12 3.12
CA LEU A 102 -2.30 8.23 4.03
C LEU A 102 -2.86 9.42 3.24
N VAL A 103 -3.89 10.10 3.77
CA VAL A 103 -4.27 11.42 3.27
C VAL A 103 -3.55 12.53 4.03
N ASP A 104 -2.85 13.39 3.30
CA ASP A 104 -2.34 14.66 3.84
C ASP A 104 -3.45 15.72 3.77
N ARG A 105 -4.08 15.98 4.91
CA ARG A 105 -5.21 16.93 5.01
C ARG A 105 -4.79 18.39 4.84
N SER A 106 -3.49 18.69 4.80
CA SER A 106 -3.01 20.07 4.58
C SER A 106 -3.08 20.49 3.11
N ASN A 107 -3.04 19.54 2.18
CA ASN A 107 -3.02 19.79 0.75
C ASN A 107 -3.94 18.85 -0.06
N GLY A 108 -4.62 17.90 0.59
CA GLY A 108 -5.54 16.97 -0.05
C GLY A 108 -4.88 15.83 -0.82
N ARG A 109 -3.56 15.67 -0.75
CA ARG A 109 -2.88 14.57 -1.46
C ARG A 109 -3.15 13.24 -0.77
N VAL A 110 -3.37 12.21 -1.57
CA VAL A 110 -3.30 10.83 -1.12
C VAL A 110 -1.89 10.33 -1.37
N TRP A 111 -1.21 9.91 -0.31
CA TRP A 111 0.07 9.24 -0.38
C TRP A 111 -0.12 7.72 -0.42
N LEU A 112 0.64 7.07 -1.27
CA LEU A 112 0.83 5.62 -1.32
C LEU A 112 2.30 5.33 -1.08
N PHE A 113 2.56 4.45 -0.13
CA PHE A 113 3.88 3.90 0.17
C PHE A 113 3.86 2.42 -0.16
N ASN A 114 4.93 1.91 -0.75
CA ASN A 114 5.08 0.48 -1.05
C ASN A 114 6.54 0.06 -0.99
N CYS A 115 6.76 -1.24 -0.85
CA CYS A 115 8.07 -1.83 -0.93
C CYS A 115 8.31 -2.39 -2.32
N ARG A 116 9.58 -2.47 -2.72
CA ARG A 116 10.02 -3.33 -3.83
C ARG A 116 11.08 -4.31 -3.33
N THR A 117 10.99 -5.57 -3.72
CA THR A 117 12.04 -6.56 -3.45
C THR A 117 12.53 -7.23 -4.73
N LYS A 118 13.84 -7.48 -4.78
CA LYS A 118 14.49 -8.18 -5.89
C LYS A 118 13.99 -9.62 -6.03
N PRO A 119 14.14 -10.23 -7.22
CA PRO A 119 13.92 -11.66 -7.42
C PRO A 119 14.64 -12.50 -6.37
N GLY A 120 13.92 -13.47 -5.80
CA GLY A 120 14.43 -14.36 -4.75
C GLY A 120 14.75 -13.67 -3.41
N ARG A 121 14.32 -12.42 -3.21
CA ARG A 121 14.52 -11.68 -1.95
C ARG A 121 13.21 -11.12 -1.43
N SER A 122 13.13 -11.06 -0.11
CA SER A 122 12.06 -10.40 0.64
C SER A 122 12.65 -9.37 1.59
N SER A 123 11.83 -8.53 2.23
CA SER A 123 12.34 -7.64 3.28
C SER A 123 12.94 -8.39 4.48
N LEU A 124 12.62 -9.69 4.65
CA LEU A 124 13.19 -10.55 5.69
C LEU A 124 14.54 -11.18 5.27
N THR A 125 14.75 -11.44 3.97
CA THR A 125 15.97 -12.08 3.43
C THR A 125 16.89 -11.12 2.69
N ALA A 126 16.55 -9.83 2.67
CA ALA A 126 17.38 -8.77 2.14
C ALA A 126 18.66 -8.59 2.98
N ARG A 127 19.74 -8.21 2.31
CA ARG A 127 21.07 -8.09 2.91
C ARG A 127 21.42 -6.64 3.20
N ALA A 128 22.11 -6.41 4.32
CA ALA A 128 22.72 -5.12 4.61
C ALA A 128 23.73 -4.75 3.51
N GLY A 129 23.88 -3.46 3.23
CA GLY A 129 24.73 -2.93 2.16
C GLY A 129 24.19 -3.10 0.74
N THR A 130 23.02 -3.72 0.56
CA THR A 130 22.42 -3.96 -0.77
C THR A 130 21.08 -3.24 -0.94
N ARG A 131 20.61 -3.07 -2.18
CA ARG A 131 19.24 -2.60 -2.51
C ARG A 131 18.27 -3.76 -2.81
N ASP A 132 18.41 -4.86 -2.08
CA ASP A 132 17.56 -6.05 -2.23
C ASP A 132 16.11 -5.78 -1.78
N ALA A 133 15.92 -4.90 -0.78
CA ALA A 133 14.64 -4.35 -0.36
C ALA A 133 14.67 -2.82 -0.44
N GLN A 134 13.62 -2.24 -1.03
CA GLN A 134 13.51 -0.82 -1.36
C GLN A 134 12.17 -0.28 -0.84
N ASN A 135 12.14 1.01 -0.53
CA ASN A 135 10.95 1.69 -0.02
C ASN A 135 10.62 2.86 -0.94
N TRP A 136 9.41 2.88 -1.46
CA TRP A 136 8.96 3.81 -2.47
C TRP A 136 7.70 4.55 -2.00
N ALA A 137 7.50 5.74 -2.56
CA ALA A 137 6.27 6.49 -2.39
C ALA A 137 5.81 7.12 -3.70
N ARG A 138 4.50 7.34 -3.79
CA ARG A 138 3.84 8.15 -4.81
C ARG A 138 2.75 8.96 -4.13
N TYR A 139 2.30 10.03 -4.76
CA TYR A 139 1.08 10.72 -4.34
C TYR A 139 0.15 11.00 -5.52
N SER A 140 -1.13 11.07 -5.22
CA SER A 140 -2.16 11.57 -6.13
C SER A 140 -2.72 12.87 -5.58
N ALA A 141 -3.00 13.82 -6.48
CA ALA A 141 -3.67 15.09 -6.19
C ALA A 141 -5.07 15.18 -6.81
N ASP A 142 -5.56 14.11 -7.44
CA ASP A 142 -6.78 14.07 -8.24
C ASP A 142 -7.66 12.85 -7.89
N GLY A 143 -7.69 12.48 -6.61
CA GLY A 143 -8.53 11.39 -6.10
C GLY A 143 -8.15 10.03 -6.67
N GLY A 144 -6.85 9.79 -6.87
CA GLY A 144 -6.28 8.53 -7.36
C GLY A 144 -6.38 8.34 -8.87
N ALA A 145 -6.84 9.33 -9.64
CA ALA A 145 -6.96 9.20 -11.09
C ALA A 145 -5.59 9.12 -11.78
N THR A 146 -4.62 9.89 -11.30
CA THR A 146 -3.22 9.84 -11.70
C THR A 146 -2.31 9.86 -10.48
N TRP A 147 -1.07 9.43 -10.68
CA TRP A 147 -0.05 9.34 -9.64
C TRP A 147 1.23 10.03 -10.07
N SER A 148 1.95 10.60 -9.10
CA SER A 148 3.27 11.17 -9.32
C SER A 148 4.25 10.11 -9.84
N GLU A 149 5.36 10.59 -10.39
CA GLU A 149 6.57 9.77 -10.53
C GLU A 149 6.95 9.12 -9.18
N PRO A 150 7.55 7.92 -9.20
CA PRO A 150 7.94 7.22 -7.98
C PRO A 150 9.08 7.94 -7.27
N ILE A 151 8.96 8.04 -5.96
CA ILE A 151 9.94 8.67 -5.07
C ILE A 151 10.65 7.55 -4.31
N ASP A 152 11.96 7.40 -4.53
CA ASP A 152 12.78 6.46 -3.78
C ASP A 152 13.03 7.01 -2.37
N LEU A 153 12.45 6.36 -1.36
CA LEU A 153 12.63 6.69 0.05
C LEU A 153 13.50 5.66 0.77
N THR A 154 14.19 4.78 0.04
CA THR A 154 14.95 3.68 0.65
C THR A 154 16.00 4.20 1.65
N ASP A 155 16.73 5.25 1.30
CA ASP A 155 17.79 5.79 2.17
C ASP A 155 17.23 6.63 3.33
N VAL A 156 15.95 6.99 3.27
CA VAL A 156 15.22 7.64 4.37
C VAL A 156 14.61 6.59 5.32
N ALA A 157 14.06 5.51 4.75
CA ALA A 157 13.30 4.48 5.44
C ALA A 157 14.16 3.29 5.90
N ARG A 158 15.44 3.25 5.52
CA ARG A 158 16.35 2.17 5.87
C ARG A 158 17.77 2.71 6.06
N ASP A 159 18.36 2.36 7.19
CA ASP A 159 19.82 2.40 7.33
C ASP A 159 20.42 1.27 6.47
N VAL A 160 20.69 1.58 5.21
CA VAL A 160 21.11 0.59 4.20
C VAL A 160 22.39 -0.14 4.61
N ALA A 161 23.31 0.53 5.31
CA ALA A 161 24.58 -0.07 5.71
C ALA A 161 24.39 -1.15 6.78
N ASN A 162 23.40 -1.01 7.65
CA ASN A 162 23.27 -1.84 8.85
C ASN A 162 22.03 -2.72 8.88
N TRP A 163 20.98 -2.41 8.12
CA TRP A 163 19.72 -3.16 8.14
C TRP A 163 19.60 -4.02 6.89
N GLY A 164 19.10 -5.25 7.05
CA GLY A 164 18.80 -6.14 5.93
C GLY A 164 17.73 -5.54 5.03
N GLY A 165 16.59 -5.22 5.62
CA GLY A 165 15.45 -4.62 4.95
C GLY A 165 14.62 -3.76 5.89
N SER A 166 13.66 -3.06 5.28
CA SER A 166 12.54 -2.44 5.97
C SER A 166 11.29 -2.55 5.11
N PHE A 167 10.12 -2.43 5.73
CA PHE A 167 8.86 -2.45 5.02
C PHE A 167 7.76 -1.65 5.73
N TYR A 168 6.87 -1.05 4.95
CA TYR A 168 5.74 -0.26 5.44
C TYR A 168 4.61 -1.15 5.97
N GLY A 169 3.84 -0.61 6.93
CA GLY A 169 2.55 -1.13 7.37
C GLY A 169 2.50 -2.67 7.48
N PRO A 170 1.63 -3.35 6.69
CA PRO A 170 0.79 -2.80 5.61
C PRO A 170 -0.48 -2.09 6.13
N GLY A 171 -1.22 -1.44 5.23
CA GLY A 171 -2.52 -0.80 5.51
C GLY A 171 -2.46 0.72 5.41
N GLY A 172 -2.16 1.43 6.49
CA GLY A 172 -2.23 2.89 6.48
C GLY A 172 -1.35 3.59 7.51
N GLY A 173 -1.15 4.88 7.28
CA GLY A 173 -0.55 5.83 8.20
C GLY A 173 -1.58 6.76 8.83
N ILE A 174 -1.10 7.69 9.65
CA ILE A 174 -1.93 8.75 10.24
C ILE A 174 -1.27 10.11 10.05
N GLN A 175 -2.08 11.15 10.00
CA GLN A 175 -1.62 12.52 10.22
C GLN A 175 -1.98 12.96 11.64
N THR A 176 -1.02 13.50 12.39
CA THR A 176 -1.26 14.05 13.73
C THR A 176 -2.10 15.33 13.65
N ARG A 177 -2.65 15.78 14.78
CA ARG A 177 -3.34 17.08 14.87
C ARG A 177 -2.43 18.27 14.54
N SER A 178 -1.12 18.13 14.75
CA SER A 178 -0.12 19.14 14.39
C SER A 178 0.35 19.07 12.93
N GLY A 179 -0.24 18.19 12.11
CA GLY A 179 0.02 18.09 10.68
C GLY A 179 1.14 17.12 10.29
N ARG A 180 1.81 16.45 11.24
CA ARG A 180 2.88 15.48 10.94
C ARG A 180 2.29 14.21 10.35
N LEU A 181 2.84 13.76 9.23
CA LEU A 181 2.52 12.47 8.61
C LEU A 181 3.35 11.36 9.27
N ILE A 182 2.72 10.23 9.62
CA ILE A 182 3.35 9.09 10.28
C ILE A 182 2.93 7.82 9.55
N VAL A 183 3.90 7.07 9.05
CA VAL A 183 3.69 5.77 8.39
C VAL A 183 4.45 4.72 9.22
N PRO A 184 3.78 3.67 9.72
CA PRO A 184 4.43 2.58 10.42
C PRO A 184 5.40 1.84 9.51
N LEU A 185 6.54 1.42 10.08
CA LEU A 185 7.55 0.65 9.38
C LEU A 185 8.20 -0.35 10.33
N ALA A 186 8.48 -1.54 9.81
CA ALA A 186 9.31 -2.54 10.47
C ALA A 186 10.69 -2.61 9.81
N ARG A 187 11.70 -2.98 10.59
CA ARG A 187 13.06 -3.23 10.09
C ARG A 187 13.48 -4.67 10.35
N THR A 188 14.43 -5.16 9.56
CA THR A 188 15.03 -6.48 9.72
C THR A 188 16.54 -6.36 9.83
N THR A 189 17.17 -7.26 10.60
CA THR A 189 18.62 -7.25 10.84
C THR A 189 19.43 -7.93 9.73
N GLY A 190 18.79 -8.37 8.65
CA GLY A 190 19.40 -9.10 7.54
C GLY A 190 19.86 -10.51 7.92
N GLN A 191 19.90 -11.43 6.94
CA GLN A 191 20.73 -12.62 7.10
C GLN A 191 22.18 -12.20 6.89
N ARG A 192 23.05 -12.48 7.87
CA ARG A 192 24.48 -12.51 7.61
C ARG A 192 24.73 -13.77 6.80
N ASP A 193 25.29 -13.63 5.61
CA ASP A 193 25.82 -14.79 4.89
C ASP A 193 26.82 -15.48 5.84
N ALA A 194 26.79 -16.82 5.94
CA ALA A 194 27.51 -17.59 6.96
C ALA A 194 29.05 -17.52 6.85
N ASP A 195 29.57 -16.69 5.93
CA ASP A 195 30.98 -16.61 5.54
C ASP A 195 31.63 -15.25 5.91
N GLY A 196 31.12 -14.54 6.93
CA GLY A 196 31.66 -13.23 7.37
C GLY A 196 31.71 -13.03 8.88
#